data_AF-A0A0C3BJV8-F1
#
_entry.id   AF-A0A0C3BJV8-F1
#
_cell.length_a   1.000
_cell.length_b   1.000
_cell.length_c   1.000
_cell.angle_alpha   90.00
_cell.angle_beta   90.00
_cell.angle_gamma   90.00
#
_symmetry.space_group_name_H-M   'P 1'
#
loop_
_entity.id
_entity.type
_entity.pdbx_description
1 polymer ?
#
loop_
_entity_poly.entity_id
_entity_poly.type
_entity_poly.pdbx_seq_one_letter_code
_entity_poly.pdbx_strand_id
1 'polypeptide(L)'
;MWISWGLTPVVLAGHSFGEYSVLVCAGVLSIRDALKLVGIHAALIREKCAGVVSKMAALRLPLADVCGLLSQQTATQVELACINSETQVTLAGTPKDLSSFYEEVLKVHPSARWQLIDNMRAAFHSRFVEPIREEFLTACQNVDFLPSKVTVLSGPLGQTCQPGDNALTEKDYLVRHYRDTNCFDEAVQDHALHNEVD
;
A
#
# COMPACT_ATOMS: atom_id res chain seq x y z
N MET A 1 -20.69 12.02 -5.70
CA MET A 1 -21.60 12.71 -4.76
C MET A 1 -21.03 14.07 -4.35
N TRP A 2 -19.85 14.16 -3.75
CA TRP A 2 -19.24 15.47 -3.44
C TRP A 2 -19.00 16.36 -4.67
N ILE A 3 -18.47 15.80 -5.76
CA ILE A 3 -18.29 16.52 -7.04
C ILE A 3 -19.63 17.03 -7.60
N SER A 4 -20.70 16.23 -7.49
CA SER A 4 -22.03 16.68 -7.92
C SER A 4 -22.63 17.78 -7.04
N TRP A 5 -22.06 18.00 -5.85
CA TRP A 5 -22.41 19.13 -4.97
C TRP A 5 -21.47 20.33 -5.16
N GLY A 6 -20.61 20.30 -6.19
CA GLY A 6 -19.71 21.41 -6.54
C GLY A 6 -18.39 21.42 -5.76
N LEU A 7 -18.09 20.39 -4.95
CA LEU A 7 -16.77 20.26 -4.31
C LEU A 7 -15.79 19.58 -5.27
N THR A 8 -14.78 20.33 -5.69
CA THR A 8 -13.70 19.83 -6.55
C THR A 8 -12.46 19.54 -5.70
N PRO A 9 -11.96 18.29 -5.65
CA PRO A 9 -10.73 17.99 -4.93
C PRO A 9 -9.54 18.63 -5.65
N VAL A 10 -8.67 19.29 -4.88
CA VAL A 10 -7.41 19.85 -5.36
C VAL A 10 -6.23 18.88 -5.16
N VAL A 11 -6.37 17.95 -4.23
CA VAL A 11 -5.40 16.89 -3.91
C VAL A 11 -6.18 15.62 -3.58
N LEU A 12 -5.68 14.47 -4.01
CA LEU A 12 -6.26 13.16 -3.74
C LEU A 12 -5.23 12.26 -3.05
N ALA A 13 -5.65 11.54 -2.02
CA ALA A 13 -4.81 10.57 -1.32
C ALA A 13 -5.61 9.29 -1.07
N GLY A 14 -4.99 8.15 -1.36
CA GLY A 14 -5.58 6.82 -1.25
C GLY A 14 -4.72 5.98 -0.33
N HIS A 15 -5.34 5.30 0.62
CA HIS A 15 -4.61 4.35 1.47
C HIS A 15 -4.86 2.93 0.98
N SER A 16 -3.79 2.21 0.63
CA SER A 16 -3.86 0.83 0.12
C SER A 16 -4.94 0.73 -0.97
N PHE A 17 -5.95 -0.14 -0.84
CA PHE A 17 -7.02 -0.30 -1.82
C PHE A 17 -7.75 1.01 -2.22
N GLY A 18 -7.73 2.06 -1.38
CA GLY A 18 -8.23 3.39 -1.72
C GLY A 18 -7.53 4.03 -2.94
N GLU A 19 -6.34 3.56 -3.30
CA GLU A 19 -5.58 3.99 -4.47
C GLU A 19 -6.39 3.91 -5.76
N TYR A 20 -7.19 2.86 -5.95
CA TYR A 20 -8.07 2.74 -7.13
C TYR A 20 -9.08 3.87 -7.23
N SER A 21 -9.64 4.29 -6.10
CA SER A 21 -10.58 5.40 -6.07
C SER A 21 -9.89 6.69 -6.47
N VAL A 22 -8.65 6.89 -6.01
CA VAL A 22 -7.82 8.04 -6.39
C VAL A 22 -7.48 8.02 -7.87
N LEU A 23 -7.01 6.89 -8.42
CA LEU A 23 -6.70 6.78 -9.85
C LEU A 23 -7.93 7.06 -10.73
N VAL A 24 -9.12 6.63 -10.30
CA VAL A 24 -10.37 6.95 -11.01
C VAL A 24 -10.73 8.44 -10.89
N CYS A 25 -10.69 9.00 -9.68
CA CYS A 25 -11.03 10.41 -9.45
C CYS A 25 -10.04 11.38 -10.10
N ALA A 26 -8.75 11.00 -10.16
CA ALA A 26 -7.70 11.76 -10.83
C ALA A 26 -7.75 11.62 -12.36
N GLY A 27 -8.58 10.70 -12.88
CA GLY A 27 -8.71 10.44 -14.31
C GLY A 27 -7.60 9.56 -14.90
N VAL A 28 -6.77 8.94 -14.06
CA VAL A 28 -5.72 7.99 -14.49
C VAL A 28 -6.34 6.71 -15.03
N LEU A 29 -7.38 6.21 -14.37
CA LEU A 29 -8.13 5.04 -14.81
C LEU A 29 -9.59 5.40 -15.10
N SER A 30 -10.18 4.75 -16.10
CA SER A 30 -11.63 4.71 -16.20
C SER A 30 -12.21 3.86 -15.07
N ILE A 31 -13.43 4.18 -14.60
CA ILE A 31 -14.11 3.36 -13.60
C ILE A 31 -14.31 1.91 -14.08
N ARG A 32 -14.52 1.72 -15.39
CA ARG A 32 -14.68 0.40 -16.00
C ARG A 32 -13.41 -0.42 -15.87
N ASP A 33 -12.27 0.18 -16.19
CA ASP A 33 -10.99 -0.51 -16.14
C ASP A 33 -10.53 -0.75 -14.70
N ALA A 34 -10.76 0.21 -13.81
CA ALA A 34 -10.52 0.03 -12.38
C ALA A 34 -11.30 -1.19 -11.84
N LEU A 35 -12.60 -1.30 -12.14
CA LEU A 35 -13.42 -2.45 -11.73
C LEU A 35 -12.94 -3.77 -12.36
N LYS A 36 -12.53 -3.75 -13.63
CA LYS A 36 -11.96 -4.92 -14.32
C LYS A 36 -10.69 -5.40 -13.61
N LEU A 37 -9.75 -4.49 -13.32
CA LEU A 37 -8.49 -4.80 -12.65
C LEU A 37 -8.71 -5.28 -11.21
N VAL A 38 -9.63 -4.67 -10.46
CA VAL A 38 -10.03 -5.14 -9.12
C VAL A 38 -10.57 -6.57 -9.18
N GLY A 39 -11.43 -6.87 -10.16
CA GLY A 39 -11.98 -8.21 -10.36
C GLY A 39 -10.90 -9.25 -10.66
N ILE A 40 -9.98 -8.92 -11.57
CA ILE A 40 -8.85 -9.78 -11.94
C ILE A 40 -7.93 -10.01 -10.73
N HIS A 41 -7.54 -8.93 -10.04
CA HIS A 41 -6.71 -9.01 -8.83
C HIS A 41 -7.34 -9.93 -7.79
N ALA A 42 -8.63 -9.71 -7.47
CA ALA A 42 -9.33 -10.54 -6.49
C ALA A 42 -9.43 -12.01 -6.90
N ALA A 43 -9.57 -12.31 -8.19
CA ALA A 43 -9.55 -13.69 -8.69
C ALA A 43 -8.18 -14.33 -8.53
N LEU A 44 -7.12 -13.63 -8.96
CA LEU A 44 -5.74 -14.11 -8.85
C LEU A 44 -5.32 -14.33 -7.40
N ILE A 45 -5.66 -13.44 -6.47
CA ILE A 45 -5.38 -13.63 -5.04
C ILE A 45 -6.05 -14.89 -4.51
N ARG A 46 -7.30 -15.17 -4.89
CA ARG A 46 -8.01 -16.39 -4.45
C ARG A 46 -7.37 -17.66 -5.00
N GLU A 47 -6.92 -17.63 -6.24
CA GLU A 47 -6.39 -18.80 -6.93
C GLU A 47 -4.94 -19.09 -6.52
N LYS A 48 -4.10 -18.06 -6.47
CA LYS A 48 -2.64 -18.21 -6.40
C LYS A 48 -2.05 -17.99 -5.01
N CYS A 49 -2.71 -17.22 -4.15
CA CYS A 49 -2.17 -16.90 -2.81
C CYS A 49 -2.76 -17.79 -1.70
N ALA A 50 -3.67 -18.71 -2.02
CA ALA A 50 -4.31 -19.58 -1.03
C ALA A 50 -3.37 -20.62 -0.39
N GLY A 51 -2.21 -20.90 -1.01
CA GLY A 51 -1.28 -21.95 -0.58
C GLY A 51 -0.46 -21.61 0.67
N VAL A 52 -0.40 -20.35 1.09
CA VAL A 52 0.39 -19.92 2.26
C VAL A 52 -0.47 -19.08 3.20
N VAL A 53 -0.59 -19.54 4.44
CA VAL A 53 -1.28 -18.78 5.49
C VAL A 53 -0.42 -17.58 5.87
N SER A 54 -0.91 -16.40 5.51
CA SER A 54 -0.29 -15.12 5.83
C SER A 54 -1.29 -14.20 6.53
N LYS A 55 -0.77 -13.29 7.35
CA LYS A 55 -1.53 -12.33 8.14
C LYS A 55 -0.85 -10.98 8.11
N MET A 56 -1.59 -9.95 8.52
CA MET A 56 -1.05 -8.63 8.76
C MET A 56 -1.26 -8.25 10.23
N ALA A 57 -0.44 -7.34 10.74
CA ALA A 57 -0.62 -6.80 12.08
C ALA A 57 -0.32 -5.31 12.11
N ALA A 58 -1.22 -4.53 12.71
CA ALA A 58 -0.97 -3.15 13.03
C ALA A 58 -0.11 -3.07 14.30
N LEU A 59 0.95 -2.27 14.26
CA LEU A 59 1.86 -2.05 15.38
C LEU A 59 2.00 -0.55 15.62
N ARG A 60 1.80 -0.13 16.88
CA ARG A 60 2.06 1.24 17.33
C ARG A 60 3.44 1.30 17.96
N LEU A 61 4.42 1.71 17.17
CA LEU A 61 5.81 1.85 17.55
C LEU A 61 6.51 2.80 16.54
N PRO A 62 7.53 3.58 16.95
CA PRO A 62 8.30 4.41 16.02
C PRO A 62 8.85 3.59 14.85
N LEU A 63 8.72 4.11 13.63
CA LEU A 63 9.21 3.46 12.41
C LEU A 63 10.69 3.10 12.51
N ALA A 64 11.51 4.00 13.07
CA ALA A 64 12.93 3.78 13.27
C ALA A 64 13.22 2.54 14.14
N ASP A 65 12.46 2.35 15.22
CA ASP A 65 12.61 1.20 16.13
C ASP A 65 12.19 -0.09 15.42
N VAL A 66 11.08 -0.06 14.66
CA VAL A 66 10.62 -1.20 13.86
C VAL A 66 11.67 -1.60 12.82
N CYS A 67 12.23 -0.65 12.08
CA CYS A 67 13.30 -0.89 11.11
C CYS A 67 14.57 -1.44 11.78
N GLY A 68 14.92 -0.89 12.95
CA GLY A 68 16.02 -1.40 13.78
C GLY A 68 15.84 -2.88 14.13
N LEU A 69 14.65 -3.26 14.61
CA LEU A 69 14.33 -4.65 14.96
C LEU A 69 14.28 -5.56 13.72
N LEU A 70 13.72 -5.11 12.61
CA LEU A 70 13.68 -5.88 11.35
C LEU A 70 15.09 -6.15 10.82
N SER A 71 16.00 -5.18 10.90
CA SER A 71 17.39 -5.35 10.43
C SER A 71 18.24 -6.30 11.29
N GLN A 72 17.89 -6.47 12.56
CA GLN A 72 18.58 -7.39 13.49
C GLN A 72 18.17 -8.85 13.30
N GLN A 73 17.00 -9.11 12.72
CA GLN A 73 16.56 -10.47 12.46
C GLN A 73 17.33 -11.06 11.29
N THR A 74 18.21 -12.02 11.58
CA THR A 74 19.04 -12.72 10.61
C THR A 74 18.26 -13.64 9.66
N ALA A 75 16.94 -13.73 9.80
CA ALA A 75 16.04 -14.58 9.00
C ALA A 75 14.61 -13.98 8.85
N THR A 76 14.49 -12.71 8.42
CA THR A 76 13.19 -12.01 8.32
C THR A 76 12.19 -12.67 7.36
N GLN A 77 11.14 -13.24 7.94
CA GLN A 77 9.90 -13.62 7.25
C GLN A 77 8.78 -12.58 7.45
N VAL A 78 9.05 -11.52 8.22
CA VAL A 78 8.16 -10.37 8.41
C VAL A 78 8.63 -9.23 7.51
N GLU A 79 7.68 -8.59 6.83
CA GLU A 79 7.90 -7.43 5.96
C GLU A 79 7.11 -6.22 6.46
N LEU A 80 7.65 -5.02 6.25
CA LEU A 80 6.94 -3.78 6.48
C LEU A 80 5.94 -3.57 5.34
N ALA A 81 4.65 -3.66 5.63
CA ALA A 81 3.58 -3.57 4.65
C ALA A 81 3.08 -2.15 4.44
N CYS A 82 2.89 -1.39 5.53
CA CYS A 82 2.44 0.00 5.44
C CYS A 82 3.16 0.88 6.46
N ILE A 83 3.51 2.10 6.03
CA ILE A 83 3.94 3.19 6.90
C ILE A 83 2.78 4.17 6.95
N ASN A 84 1.99 4.13 8.03
CA ASN A 84 0.78 4.96 8.16
C ASN A 84 1.05 6.28 8.91
N SER A 85 2.08 6.28 9.76
CA SER A 85 2.66 7.46 10.41
C SER A 85 4.02 7.08 10.98
N GLU A 86 4.80 8.06 11.46
CA GLU A 86 6.02 7.86 12.24
C GLU A 86 5.90 6.85 13.39
N THR A 87 4.70 6.62 13.94
CA THR A 87 4.47 5.72 15.09
C THR A 87 3.42 4.63 14.85
N GLN A 88 2.95 4.47 13.61
CA GLN A 88 1.95 3.46 13.27
C GLN A 88 2.28 2.79 11.95
N VAL A 89 2.63 1.50 12.04
CA VAL A 89 3.00 0.68 10.89
C VAL A 89 2.09 -0.54 10.79
N THR A 90 2.09 -1.16 9.62
CA THR A 90 1.50 -2.48 9.40
C THR A 90 2.60 -3.44 8.96
N LEU A 91 2.63 -4.62 9.56
CA LEU A 91 3.56 -5.70 9.23
C LEU A 91 2.81 -6.83 8.52
N ALA A 92 3.51 -7.55 7.65
CA ALA A 92 3.02 -8.72 6.94
C ALA A 92 3.93 -9.92 7.22
N GLY A 93 3.36 -11.11 7.45
CA GLY A 93 4.13 -12.30 7.80
C GLY A 93 3.24 -13.53 7.94
N THR A 94 3.84 -14.68 8.21
CA THR A 94 3.04 -15.82 8.71
C THR A 94 2.62 -15.55 10.16
N PRO A 95 1.55 -16.19 10.67
CA PRO A 95 1.15 -16.04 12.07
C PRO A 95 2.30 -16.29 13.07
N LYS A 96 3.15 -17.28 12.77
CA LYS A 96 4.31 -17.64 13.59
C LYS A 96 5.34 -16.52 13.59
N ASP A 97 5.71 -16.03 12.41
CA ASP A 97 6.77 -15.03 12.28
C ASP A 97 6.36 -13.69 12.89
N LEU A 98 5.09 -13.29 12.71
CA LEU A 98 4.55 -12.08 13.34
C LEU A 98 4.52 -12.20 14.88
N SER A 99 4.16 -13.37 15.42
CA SER A 99 4.15 -13.61 16.86
C SER A 99 5.56 -13.53 17.45
N SER A 100 6.54 -14.22 16.82
CA SER A 100 7.93 -14.16 17.24
C SER A 100 8.53 -12.76 17.11
N PHE A 101 8.20 -12.01 16.06
CA PHE A 101 8.61 -10.60 15.95
C PHE A 101 8.05 -9.75 17.10
N TYR A 102 6.77 -9.93 17.43
CA TYR A 102 6.16 -9.18 18.52
C TYR A 102 6.75 -9.52 19.89
N GLU A 103 7.17 -10.77 20.13
CA GLU A 103 7.90 -11.14 21.34
C GLU A 103 9.24 -10.40 21.46
N GLU A 104 9.98 -10.24 20.36
CA GLU A 104 11.21 -9.42 20.35
C GLU A 104 10.92 -7.94 20.60
N VAL A 105 9.85 -7.41 19.99
CA VAL A 105 9.39 -6.03 20.26
C VAL A 105 9.13 -5.84 21.75
N LEU A 106 8.45 -6.76 22.41
CA LEU A 106 8.10 -6.62 23.83
C LEU A 106 9.30 -6.66 24.78
N LYS A 107 10.44 -7.25 24.37
CA LYS A 107 11.69 -7.21 25.18
C LYS A 107 12.26 -5.81 25.28
N VAL A 108 12.12 -5.01 24.22
CA VAL A 108 12.65 -3.63 24.14
C VAL A 108 11.57 -2.59 24.47
N HIS A 109 10.33 -2.87 24.07
CA HIS A 109 9.17 -1.99 24.23
C HIS A 109 8.00 -2.75 24.90
N PRO A 110 8.02 -2.95 26.23
CA PRO A 110 7.01 -3.73 26.95
C PRO A 110 5.57 -3.20 26.85
N SER A 111 5.40 -1.92 26.49
CA SER A 111 4.10 -1.27 26.32
C SER A 111 3.63 -1.20 24.87
N ALA A 112 4.34 -1.82 23.92
CA ALA A 112 4.00 -1.78 22.51
C ALA A 112 2.60 -2.39 22.25
N ARG A 113 1.76 -1.68 21.51
CA ARG A 113 0.41 -2.14 21.17
C ARG A 113 0.38 -2.72 19.78
N TRP A 114 -0.15 -3.94 19.68
CA TRP A 114 -0.28 -4.70 18.44
C TRP A 114 -1.73 -5.14 18.25
N GLN A 115 -2.17 -5.24 17.00
CA GLN A 115 -3.46 -5.82 16.64
C GLN A 115 -3.31 -6.66 15.37
N LEU A 116 -3.64 -7.95 15.48
CA LEU A 116 -3.69 -8.83 14.32
C LEU A 116 -4.87 -8.45 13.42
N ILE A 117 -4.64 -8.50 12.10
CA ILE A 117 -5.65 -8.29 11.07
C ILE A 117 -5.78 -9.60 10.30
N ASP A 118 -6.87 -10.33 10.57
CA ASP A 118 -7.02 -11.73 10.18
C ASP A 118 -8.12 -12.01 9.16
N ASN A 119 -8.86 -10.98 8.77
CA ASN A 119 -9.96 -11.02 7.81
C ASN A 119 -9.52 -10.86 6.34
N MET A 120 -8.22 -11.01 6.05
CA MET A 120 -7.66 -10.89 4.71
C MET A 120 -7.30 -12.26 4.12
N ARG A 121 -7.38 -12.34 2.78
CA ARG A 121 -7.06 -13.57 2.02
C ARG A 121 -5.56 -13.78 1.82
N ALA A 122 -4.78 -12.71 1.91
CA ALA A 122 -3.32 -12.69 1.85
C ALA A 122 -2.83 -11.49 2.66
N ALA A 123 -1.56 -11.50 3.05
CA ALA A 123 -0.91 -10.31 3.56
C ALA A 123 -0.48 -9.42 2.38
N PHE A 124 -1.21 -8.34 2.14
CA PHE A 124 -0.90 -7.37 1.07
C PHE A 124 0.37 -6.56 1.40
N HIS A 125 0.91 -5.88 0.39
CA HIS A 125 2.16 -5.12 0.49
C HIS A 125 3.32 -5.99 0.97
N SER A 126 3.38 -7.21 0.45
CA SER A 126 4.39 -8.19 0.84
C SER A 126 4.58 -9.29 -0.21
N ARG A 127 5.61 -10.12 0.00
CA ARG A 127 5.89 -11.31 -0.84
C ARG A 127 4.72 -12.27 -0.98
N PHE A 128 3.73 -12.25 -0.09
CA PHE A 128 2.60 -13.17 -0.15
C PHE A 128 1.66 -12.87 -1.33
N VAL A 129 1.80 -11.73 -2.01
CA VAL A 129 1.11 -11.43 -3.26
C VAL A 129 1.98 -11.61 -4.51
N GLU A 130 3.26 -11.94 -4.38
CA GLU A 130 4.16 -12.18 -5.51
C GLU A 130 3.62 -13.18 -6.56
N PRO A 131 2.92 -14.27 -6.18
CA PRO A 131 2.42 -15.25 -7.15
C PRO A 131 1.48 -14.69 -8.22
N ILE A 132 0.87 -13.53 -8.01
CA ILE A 132 -0.05 -12.91 -8.99
C ILE A 132 0.66 -11.94 -9.96
N ARG A 133 1.94 -11.66 -9.74
CA ARG A 133 2.66 -10.55 -10.38
C ARG A 133 2.58 -10.56 -11.90
N GLU A 134 2.87 -11.69 -12.54
CA GLU A 134 2.96 -11.78 -14.00
C GLU A 134 1.59 -11.61 -14.68
N GLU A 135 0.57 -12.34 -14.21
CA GLU A 135 -0.77 -12.24 -14.79
C GLU A 135 -1.42 -10.89 -14.49
N PHE A 136 -1.17 -10.33 -13.30
CA PHE A 136 -1.70 -9.03 -12.96
C PHE A 136 -1.04 -7.90 -13.75
N LEU A 137 0.28 -7.98 -13.99
CA LEU A 137 0.99 -7.08 -14.91
C LEU A 137 0.40 -7.16 -16.32
N THR A 138 0.16 -8.38 -16.82
CA THR A 138 -0.48 -8.61 -18.12
C THR A 138 -1.85 -7.94 -18.18
N ALA A 139 -2.65 -8.02 -17.13
CA ALA A 139 -3.94 -7.33 -17.06
C ALA A 139 -3.79 -5.81 -17.11
N CYS A 140 -2.81 -5.25 -16.39
CA CYS A 140 -2.53 -3.81 -16.38
C CYS A 140 -2.06 -3.29 -17.74
N GLN A 141 -1.28 -4.07 -18.49
CA GLN A 141 -0.85 -3.74 -19.86
C GLN A 141 -2.04 -3.62 -20.84
N ASN A 142 -3.16 -4.28 -20.56
CA ASN A 142 -4.37 -4.28 -21.38
C ASN A 142 -5.41 -3.22 -20.96
N VAL A 143 -4.98 -2.21 -20.21
CA VAL A 143 -5.78 -1.08 -19.74
C VAL A 143 -5.00 0.20 -20.00
N ASP A 144 -5.71 1.28 -20.34
CA ASP A 144 -5.12 2.60 -20.50
C ASP A 144 -4.98 3.30 -19.15
N PHE A 145 -3.76 3.77 -18.87
CA PHE A 145 -3.47 4.64 -17.75
C PHE A 145 -3.14 6.00 -18.35
N LEU A 146 -3.92 7.00 -17.97
CA LEU A 146 -3.78 8.35 -18.49
C LEU A 146 -3.08 9.25 -17.45
N PRO A 147 -2.41 10.33 -17.88
CA PRO A 147 -1.86 11.29 -16.94
C PRO A 147 -2.95 11.83 -16.01
N SER A 148 -2.60 12.01 -14.73
CA SER A 148 -3.51 12.56 -13.73
C SER A 148 -3.89 14.00 -14.06
N LYS A 149 -5.12 14.38 -13.70
CA LYS A 149 -5.64 15.75 -13.84
C LYS A 149 -5.57 16.56 -12.55
N VAL A 150 -5.27 15.89 -11.44
CA VAL A 150 -5.24 16.42 -10.08
C VAL A 150 -4.02 15.84 -9.38
N THR A 151 -3.44 16.59 -8.44
CA THR A 151 -2.33 16.11 -7.61
C THR A 151 -2.74 14.86 -6.83
N VAL A 152 -1.87 13.86 -6.81
CA VAL A 152 -2.08 12.57 -6.15
C VAL A 152 -0.94 12.30 -5.18
N LEU A 153 -1.28 11.95 -3.93
CA LEU A 153 -0.31 11.48 -2.95
C LEU A 153 -0.23 9.97 -3.05
N SER A 154 0.83 9.47 -3.68
CA SER A 154 1.00 8.06 -4.00
C SER A 154 1.74 7.35 -2.88
N GLY A 155 1.01 6.59 -2.06
CA GLY A 155 1.61 5.70 -1.07
C GLY A 155 2.59 4.69 -1.67
N PRO A 156 2.31 4.05 -2.82
CA PRO A 156 3.25 3.14 -3.48
C PRO A 156 4.58 3.78 -3.91
N LEU A 157 4.58 5.07 -4.21
CA LEU A 157 5.79 5.79 -4.62
C LEU A 157 6.42 6.60 -3.48
N GLY A 158 5.73 6.73 -2.34
CA GLY A 158 6.16 7.55 -1.21
C GLY A 158 6.28 9.04 -1.52
N GLN A 159 5.56 9.54 -2.54
CA GLN A 159 5.73 10.91 -3.04
C GLN A 159 4.43 11.49 -3.62
N THR A 160 4.45 12.80 -3.82
CA THR A 160 3.45 13.57 -4.54
C THR A 160 3.65 13.44 -6.04
N CYS A 161 2.60 13.09 -6.78
CA CYS A 161 2.55 13.13 -8.24
C CYS A 161 1.71 14.33 -8.68
N GLN A 162 2.31 15.23 -9.45
CA GLN A 162 1.65 16.39 -10.02
C GLN A 162 0.80 16.02 -11.23
N PRO A 163 -0.20 16.84 -11.59
CA PRO A 163 -0.97 16.66 -12.81
C PRO A 163 -0.06 16.57 -14.04
N GLY A 164 -0.26 15.56 -14.88
CA GLY A 164 0.55 15.33 -16.07
C GLY A 164 1.78 14.43 -15.86
N ASP A 165 2.12 14.08 -14.62
CA ASP A 165 3.23 13.17 -14.35
C ASP A 165 2.95 11.76 -14.88
N ASN A 166 4.01 11.11 -15.38
CA ASN A 166 3.91 9.78 -15.96
C ASN A 166 4.03 8.64 -14.93
N ALA A 167 4.43 8.91 -13.69
CA ALA A 167 4.72 7.87 -12.70
C ALA A 167 3.49 6.98 -12.40
N LEU A 168 2.29 7.57 -12.38
CA LEU A 168 1.03 6.85 -12.20
C LEU A 168 0.57 6.08 -13.45
N THR A 169 1.22 6.31 -14.59
CA THR A 169 0.88 5.71 -15.88
C THR A 169 1.73 4.49 -16.23
N GLU A 170 2.76 4.21 -15.43
CA GLU A 170 3.58 3.02 -15.56
C GLU A 170 2.71 1.76 -15.43
N LYS A 171 2.86 0.82 -16.36
CA LYS A 171 1.98 -0.37 -16.41
C LYS A 171 2.19 -1.34 -15.25
N ASP A 172 3.31 -1.24 -14.56
CA ASP A 172 3.59 -1.99 -13.33
C ASP A 172 3.26 -1.18 -12.06
N TYR A 173 2.71 0.03 -12.16
CA TYR A 173 2.32 0.85 -11.01
C TYR A 173 1.42 0.09 -10.03
N LEU A 174 0.35 -0.55 -10.53
CA LEU A 174 -0.55 -1.31 -9.67
C LEU A 174 0.05 -2.64 -9.18
N VAL A 175 1.06 -3.17 -9.86
CA VAL A 175 1.78 -4.36 -9.40
C VAL A 175 2.63 -3.98 -8.18
N ARG A 176 3.38 -2.86 -8.29
CA ARG A 176 4.13 -2.26 -7.18
C ARG A 176 3.18 -1.91 -6.03
N HIS A 177 2.04 -1.29 -6.31
CA HIS A 177 1.04 -0.94 -5.31
C HIS A 177 0.64 -2.11 -4.41
N TYR A 178 0.41 -3.31 -4.95
CA TYR A 178 0.01 -4.46 -4.13
C TYR A 178 1.16 -5.17 -3.44
N ARG A 179 2.38 -5.06 -3.99
CA ARG A 179 3.55 -5.80 -3.50
C ARG A 179 4.42 -4.98 -2.55
N ASP A 180 4.70 -3.73 -2.90
CA ASP A 180 5.66 -2.90 -2.19
C ASP A 180 5.03 -2.27 -0.96
N THR A 181 5.88 -1.78 -0.05
CA THR A 181 5.45 -1.04 1.13
C THR A 181 4.60 0.14 0.73
N ASN A 182 3.43 0.30 1.34
CA ASN A 182 2.62 1.48 1.18
C ASN A 182 3.13 2.60 2.10
N CYS A 183 3.97 3.48 1.56
CA CYS A 183 4.58 4.64 2.21
C CYS A 183 3.61 5.84 2.28
N PHE A 184 2.44 5.63 2.89
CA PHE A 184 1.39 6.65 2.92
C PHE A 184 1.81 7.93 3.66
N ASP A 185 2.47 7.78 4.81
CA ASP A 185 2.96 8.94 5.58
C ASP A 185 3.99 9.75 4.78
N GLU A 186 4.93 9.08 4.11
CA GLU A 186 5.94 9.73 3.28
C GLU A 186 5.30 10.56 2.17
N ALA A 187 4.29 10.02 1.46
CA ALA A 187 3.57 10.76 0.43
C ALA A 187 2.82 11.99 0.98
N VAL A 188 2.33 11.94 2.23
CA VAL A 188 1.69 13.08 2.91
C VAL A 188 2.73 14.13 3.33
N GLN A 189 3.86 13.70 3.89
CA GLN A 189 4.94 14.61 4.29
C GLN A 189 5.58 15.28 3.08
N ASP A 190 5.82 14.53 2.01
CA ASP A 190 6.36 15.05 0.75
C ASP A 190 5.46 16.18 0.19
N HIS A 191 4.13 16.00 0.25
CA HIS A 191 3.21 17.04 -0.16
C HIS A 191 3.29 18.29 0.70
N ALA A 192 3.39 18.13 2.03
CA ALA A 192 3.50 19.23 2.96
C ALA A 192 4.77 20.05 2.69
N LEU A 193 5.91 19.39 2.52
CA LEU A 193 7.20 20.04 2.23
C LEU A 193 7.20 20.85 0.92
N HIS A 194 6.49 20.38 -0.11
CA HIS A 194 6.41 21.05 -1.41
C HIS A 194 5.29 22.10 -1.50
N ASN A 195 4.40 22.20 -0.51
CA ASN A 195 3.31 23.17 -0.46
C ASN A 195 3.36 24.10 0.77
N GLU A 196 4.44 24.07 1.55
CA GLU A 196 4.84 25.20 2.39
C GLU A 196 5.33 26.34 1.48
N VAL A 197 4.38 27.13 0.98
CA VAL A 197 4.60 28.45 0.40
C VAL A 197 3.75 29.42 1.22
N ASP A 198 4.43 30.24 2.04
CA ASP A 198 4.06 31.49 2.72
C ASP A 198 2.60 31.72 3.17
#